data_AF-A0A7X8KNR6-F1
#
_entry.id   AF-A0A7X8KNR6-F1
#
_cell.length_a   1.000
_cell.length_b   1.000
_cell.length_c   1.000
_cell.angle_alpha   90.00
_cell.angle_beta   90.00
_cell.angle_gamma   90.00
#
_symmetry.space_group_name_H-M   'P 1'
#
loop_
_entity.id
_entity.type
_entity.pdbx_description
1 polymer ?
#
loop_
_entity_poly.entity_id
_entity_poly.type
_entity_poly.pdbx_seq_one_letter_code
_entity_poly.pdbx_strand_id
1 'polypeptide(L)'
;MNTISLCAVCSFGLESVLKREIIRLGFPVKKVENGKVYYSGDDIHAVALSNLYLRTADRVFLKIGEFDADSFDSLYEGILQIPFEEYVPADGRFDIYKINSVRSKLYSKSDCQAIAKKAVAQRLQKMHRVRLLPETGAAYPIAVHIANDHAEVFLNTSGAGLNRRGYRQTGNEAPLKETLAAAMVLLSNYRAEKTLADVMCGSGTILIEAAMIMKNIAPGIRRNFASEYWSPQYTESYVQCREAAHKAVKEVPLRILGSDIDYFSIKQAKENAHLAGVENDIAFQKLDLKDFSSKKKCGVIISNAPYGMRTGGSQVQT
;
A
#
# COMPACT_ATOMS: atom_id res chain seq x y z
N MET A 1 14.10 -24.16 3.35
CA MET A 1 13.59 -22.78 3.35
C MET A 1 12.09 -22.86 3.19
N ASN A 2 11.31 -22.45 4.19
CA ASN A 2 9.85 -22.48 4.09
C ASN A 2 9.41 -21.25 3.30
N THR A 3 9.11 -21.47 2.02
CA THR A 3 8.56 -20.45 1.13
C THR A 3 7.22 -19.96 1.69
N ILE A 4 7.07 -18.65 1.84
CA ILE A 4 5.81 -18.03 2.27
C ILE A 4 4.99 -17.55 1.08
N SER A 5 3.66 -17.60 1.19
CA SER A 5 2.74 -17.11 0.18
C SER A 5 2.28 -15.69 0.51
N LEU A 6 2.60 -14.75 -0.37
CA LEU A 6 2.25 -13.33 -0.22
C LEU A 6 1.22 -12.90 -1.26
N CYS A 7 0.41 -11.91 -0.90
CA CYS A 7 -0.55 -11.26 -1.78
C CYS A 7 -0.45 -9.75 -1.60
N ALA A 8 -0.18 -9.03 -2.68
CA ALA A 8 -0.23 -7.57 -2.70
C ALA A 8 -1.48 -7.12 -3.46
N VAL A 9 -2.29 -6.26 -2.86
CA VAL A 9 -3.50 -5.70 -3.49
C VAL A 9 -3.22 -4.33 -4.07
N CYS A 10 -3.86 -3.98 -5.17
CA CYS A 10 -3.75 -2.66 -5.81
C CYS A 10 -5.10 -2.22 -6.41
N SER A 11 -5.15 -0.99 -6.90
CA SER A 11 -6.28 -0.52 -7.71
C SER A 11 -6.36 -1.29 -9.03
N PHE A 12 -7.59 -1.51 -9.53
CA PHE A 12 -7.80 -2.20 -10.80
C PHE A 12 -7.06 -1.53 -11.96
N GLY A 13 -6.46 -2.32 -12.83
CA GLY A 13 -5.65 -1.86 -13.96
C GLY A 13 -4.17 -1.64 -13.63
N LEU A 14 -3.79 -1.64 -12.35
CA LEU A 14 -2.39 -1.46 -11.92
C LEU A 14 -1.66 -2.79 -11.65
N GLU A 15 -2.31 -3.93 -11.84
CA GLU A 15 -1.77 -5.25 -11.52
C GLU A 15 -0.48 -5.53 -12.30
N SER A 16 -0.40 -5.09 -13.56
CA SER A 16 0.80 -5.23 -14.39
C SER A 16 1.97 -4.36 -13.90
N VAL A 17 1.68 -3.19 -13.32
CA VAL A 17 2.69 -2.31 -12.71
C VAL A 17 3.20 -2.93 -11.42
N LEU A 18 2.29 -3.35 -10.53
CA LEU A 18 2.61 -4.04 -9.29
C LEU A 18 3.41 -5.33 -9.53
N LYS A 19 3.01 -6.14 -10.51
CA LYS A 19 3.73 -7.35 -10.93
C LYS A 19 5.20 -7.04 -11.26
N ARG A 20 5.45 -5.96 -12.01
CA ARG A 20 6.82 -5.55 -12.38
C ARG A 20 7.62 -5.10 -11.16
N GLU A 21 7.01 -4.43 -10.19
CA GLU A 21 7.68 -4.08 -8.93
C GLU A 21 8.07 -5.34 -8.14
N ILE A 22 7.15 -6.31 -7.99
CA ILE A 22 7.40 -7.57 -7.28
C ILE A 22 8.55 -8.35 -7.92
N ILE A 23 8.56 -8.47 -9.25
CA ILE A 23 9.66 -9.13 -9.99
C ILE A 23 10.98 -8.38 -9.79
N ARG A 24 10.96 -7.04 -9.77
CA ARG A 24 12.16 -6.22 -9.52
C ARG A 24 12.74 -6.42 -8.12
N LEU A 25 11.90 -6.75 -7.13
CA LEU A 25 12.33 -7.14 -5.80
C LEU A 25 12.89 -8.58 -5.74
N GLY A 26 12.85 -9.32 -6.85
CA GLY A 26 13.38 -10.68 -6.94
C GLY A 26 12.36 -11.77 -6.62
N PHE A 27 11.09 -11.42 -6.39
CA PHE A 27 10.09 -12.41 -5.98
C PHE A 27 9.37 -13.05 -7.17
N PRO A 28 9.23 -14.40 -7.20
CA PRO A 28 8.51 -15.09 -8.25
C PRO A 28 7.00 -14.88 -8.10
N VAL A 29 6.38 -14.28 -9.12
CA VAL A 29 4.93 -14.10 -9.21
C VAL A 29 4.27 -15.43 -9.53
N LYS A 30 3.26 -15.80 -8.74
CA LYS A 30 2.50 -17.05 -8.88
C LYS A 30 1.21 -16.86 -9.65
N LYS A 31 0.47 -15.79 -9.35
CA LYS A 31 -0.84 -15.52 -9.95
C LYS A 31 -1.11 -14.02 -9.98
N VAL A 32 -1.76 -13.55 -11.05
CA VAL A 32 -2.29 -12.19 -11.14
C VAL A 32 -3.79 -12.30 -11.31
N GLU A 33 -4.54 -11.60 -10.47
CA GLU A 33 -5.99 -11.49 -10.56
C GLU A 33 -6.38 -10.01 -10.48
N ASN A 34 -7.63 -9.68 -10.80
CA ASN A 34 -8.14 -8.32 -10.71
C ASN A 34 -7.90 -7.74 -9.29
N GLY A 35 -7.12 -6.67 -9.23
CA GLY A 35 -6.78 -5.94 -8.01
C GLY A 35 -5.79 -6.63 -7.07
N LYS A 36 -5.16 -7.75 -7.45
CA LYS A 36 -4.19 -8.45 -6.59
C LYS A 36 -3.16 -9.29 -7.33
N VAL A 37 -1.95 -9.35 -6.78
CA VAL A 37 -0.84 -10.16 -7.28
C VAL A 37 -0.34 -11.08 -6.17
N TYR A 38 -0.35 -12.38 -6.45
CA TYR A 38 0.20 -13.42 -5.58
C TYR A 38 1.62 -13.75 -5.98
N TYR A 39 2.49 -13.89 -4.99
CA TYR A 39 3.90 -14.17 -5.18
C TYR A 39 4.47 -14.92 -3.98
N SER A 40 5.63 -15.52 -4.15
CA SER A 40 6.32 -16.23 -3.07
C SER A 40 7.49 -15.43 -2.54
N GLY A 41 7.69 -15.49 -1.23
CA GLY A 41 8.88 -15.00 -0.54
C GLY A 41 9.67 -16.17 0.05
N ASP A 42 10.99 -16.05 0.10
CA ASP A 42 11.84 -17.11 0.66
C ASP A 42 11.78 -17.17 2.18
N ASP A 43 11.47 -16.04 2.83
CA ASP A 43 11.37 -15.88 4.27
C ASP A 43 10.63 -14.59 4.67
N ILE A 44 10.72 -14.26 5.96
CA ILE A 44 10.23 -13.03 6.60
C ILE A 44 10.76 -11.73 5.97
N HIS A 45 11.96 -11.76 5.39
CA HIS A 45 12.58 -10.60 4.75
C HIS A 45 11.79 -10.16 3.53
N ALA A 46 11.13 -11.10 2.83
CA ALA A 46 10.23 -10.78 1.74
C ALA A 46 9.05 -9.91 2.17
N VAL A 47 8.53 -10.08 3.39
CA VAL A 47 7.46 -9.24 3.95
C VAL A 47 7.98 -7.81 4.18
N ALA A 48 9.17 -7.68 4.77
CA ALA A 48 9.79 -6.38 5.04
C ALA A 48 10.09 -5.62 3.75
N LEU A 49 10.75 -6.27 2.78
CA LEU A 49 11.04 -5.69 1.46
C LEU A 49 9.76 -5.27 0.72
N SER A 50 8.74 -6.13 0.70
CA SER A 50 7.48 -5.83 0.03
C SER A 50 6.81 -4.57 0.60
N ASN A 51 6.70 -4.49 1.93
CA ASN A 51 6.11 -3.34 2.60
C ASN A 51 6.93 -2.06 2.42
N LEU A 52 8.26 -2.19 2.40
CA LEU A 52 9.16 -1.04 2.30
C LEU A 52 9.21 -0.45 0.88
N TYR A 53 9.18 -1.30 -0.15
CA TYR A 53 9.51 -0.90 -1.52
C TYR A 53 8.35 -0.82 -2.51
N LEU A 54 7.25 -1.56 -2.33
CA LEU A 54 6.14 -1.54 -3.29
C LEU A 54 5.43 -0.18 -3.28
N ARG A 55 5.41 0.53 -4.43
CA ARG A 55 4.84 1.87 -4.53
C ARG A 55 3.39 1.86 -4.99
N THR A 56 2.99 0.85 -5.76
CA THR A 56 1.65 0.72 -6.35
C THR A 56 0.73 -0.25 -5.62
N ALA A 57 1.26 -0.99 -4.64
CA ALA A 57 0.45 -1.79 -3.73
C ALA A 57 -0.28 -0.90 -2.72
N ASP A 58 -1.55 -1.20 -2.46
CA ASP A 58 -2.31 -0.59 -1.37
C ASP A 58 -2.00 -1.27 -0.03
N ARG A 59 -1.77 -2.60 -0.03
CA ARG A 59 -1.41 -3.42 1.15
C ARG A 59 -0.70 -4.71 0.72
N VAL A 60 0.08 -5.29 1.63
CA VAL A 60 0.70 -6.61 1.52
C VAL A 60 0.11 -7.55 2.59
N PHE A 61 -0.14 -8.79 2.19
CA PHE A 61 -0.75 -9.84 2.99
C PHE A 61 0.11 -11.09 3.00
N LEU A 62 0.18 -11.75 4.16
CA LEU A 62 0.63 -13.11 4.29
C LEU A 62 -0.58 -14.05 4.21
N LYS A 63 -0.63 -14.94 3.22
CA LYS A 63 -1.70 -15.95 3.11
C LYS A 63 -1.39 -17.09 4.07
N ILE A 64 -2.32 -17.39 4.96
CA ILE A 64 -2.15 -18.40 6.03
C ILE A 64 -3.11 -19.58 5.90
N GLY A 65 -4.08 -19.51 4.99
CA GLY A 65 -4.96 -20.64 4.71
C GLY A 65 -5.93 -20.36 3.57
N GLU A 66 -6.49 -21.42 3.03
CA GLU A 66 -7.59 -21.39 2.08
C GLU A 66 -8.43 -22.66 2.21
N PHE A 67 -9.75 -22.56 1.95
CA PHE A 67 -10.69 -23.67 2.04
C PHE A 67 -12.01 -23.27 1.37
N ASP A 68 -12.83 -24.26 1.02
CA ASP A 68 -14.20 -24.02 0.55
C ASP A 68 -15.13 -23.70 1.71
N ALA A 69 -15.97 -22.69 1.53
CA ALA A 69 -16.87 -22.14 2.53
C ALA A 69 -18.20 -21.73 1.90
N ASP A 70 -19.13 -22.67 1.83
CA ASP A 70 -20.46 -22.47 1.23
C ASP A 70 -21.57 -22.29 2.29
N SER A 71 -21.21 -22.44 3.56
CA SER A 71 -22.08 -22.31 4.73
C SER A 71 -21.31 -21.74 5.92
N PHE A 72 -22.02 -21.19 6.90
CA PHE A 72 -21.41 -20.62 8.10
C PHE A 72 -20.62 -21.67 8.91
N ASP A 73 -21.10 -22.91 8.92
CA ASP A 73 -20.41 -24.03 9.57
C ASP A 73 -19.11 -24.38 8.84
N SER A 74 -19.14 -24.47 7.50
CA SER A 74 -17.91 -24.70 6.71
C SER A 74 -16.87 -23.57 6.87
N LEU A 75 -17.33 -22.31 6.99
CA LEU A 75 -16.45 -21.19 7.30
C LEU A 75 -15.81 -21.33 8.68
N TYR A 76 -16.61 -21.68 9.69
CA TYR A 76 -16.15 -21.87 11.06
C TYR A 76 -15.09 -22.98 11.15
N GLU A 77 -15.41 -24.15 10.62
CA GLU A 77 -14.52 -25.31 10.63
C GLU A 77 -13.23 -25.04 9.84
N GLY A 78 -13.34 -24.44 8.65
CA GLY A 78 -12.18 -24.08 7.83
C GLY A 78 -11.22 -23.14 8.55
N ILE A 79 -11.73 -22.11 9.24
CA ILE A 79 -10.91 -21.20 10.04
C ILE A 79 -10.28 -21.92 11.23
N LEU A 80 -11.01 -22.83 11.89
CA LEU A 80 -10.52 -23.58 13.04
C LEU A 80 -9.33 -24.51 12.70
N GLN A 81 -9.22 -24.94 11.44
CA GLN A 81 -8.11 -25.77 10.96
C GLN A 81 -6.82 -25.00 10.68
N ILE A 82 -6.88 -23.68 10.47
CA ILE A 82 -5.69 -22.87 10.22
C ILE A 82 -4.82 -22.83 11.50
N PRO A 83 -3.50 -23.07 11.41
CA PRO A 83 -2.59 -23.04 12.56
C PRO A 83 -2.25 -21.61 12.97
N PHE A 84 -3.24 -20.84 13.43
CA PHE A 84 -3.05 -19.45 13.84
C PHE A 84 -1.98 -19.26 14.92
N GLU A 85 -1.78 -20.25 15.78
CA GLU A 85 -0.75 -20.27 16.83
C GLU A 85 0.69 -20.20 16.31
N GLU A 86 0.93 -20.54 15.03
CA GLU A 86 2.24 -20.37 14.39
C GLU A 86 2.55 -18.89 14.09
N TYR A 87 1.53 -18.03 14.06
CA TYR A 87 1.65 -16.62 13.71
C TYR A 87 1.29 -15.67 14.84
N VAL A 88 0.25 -15.99 15.62
CA VAL A 88 -0.31 -15.13 16.65
C VAL A 88 0.05 -15.70 18.04
N PRO A 89 0.90 -15.00 18.82
CA PRO A 89 1.24 -15.42 20.18
C PRO A 89 0.03 -15.32 21.11
N ALA A 90 0.12 -15.94 22.29
CA ALA A 90 -0.97 -15.98 23.25
C ALA A 90 -1.49 -14.60 23.69
N ASP A 91 -0.62 -13.58 23.67
CA ASP A 91 -0.96 -12.20 24.00
C ASP A 91 -1.30 -11.32 22.78
N GLY A 92 -1.16 -11.83 21.55
CA GLY A 92 -1.40 -11.08 20.33
C GLY A 92 -2.86 -10.61 20.20
N ARG A 93 -3.05 -9.36 19.73
CA ARG A 93 -4.36 -8.82 19.35
C ARG A 93 -4.74 -9.31 17.97
N PHE A 94 -5.92 -9.91 17.80
CA PHE A 94 -6.32 -10.49 16.53
C PHE A 94 -7.72 -10.01 16.12
N ASP A 95 -7.77 -9.01 15.25
CA ASP A 95 -9.05 -8.49 14.77
C ASP A 95 -9.35 -9.00 13.36
N ILE A 96 -10.58 -9.43 13.14
CA ILE A 96 -11.09 -9.67 11.79
C ILE A 96 -11.39 -8.31 11.16
N TYR A 97 -10.36 -7.64 10.66
CA TYR A 97 -10.44 -6.25 10.23
C TYR A 97 -11.14 -6.10 8.87
N LYS A 98 -11.22 -7.17 8.07
CA LYS A 98 -11.88 -7.14 6.76
C LYS A 98 -12.45 -8.49 6.36
N ILE A 99 -13.75 -8.50 6.02
CA ILE A 99 -14.39 -9.59 5.28
C ILE A 99 -14.81 -9.06 3.91
N ASN A 100 -14.39 -9.74 2.85
CA ASN A 100 -14.95 -9.56 1.51
C ASN A 100 -15.66 -10.85 1.10
N SER A 101 -16.84 -10.72 0.51
CA SER A 101 -17.56 -11.84 -0.09
C SER A 101 -18.11 -11.41 -1.45
N VAL A 102 -17.80 -12.17 -2.50
CA VAL A 102 -18.14 -11.85 -3.89
C VAL A 102 -18.60 -13.12 -4.59
N ARG A 103 -19.83 -13.11 -5.13
CA ARG A 103 -20.41 -14.27 -5.83
C ARG A 103 -20.39 -15.55 -4.99
N SER A 104 -20.67 -15.43 -3.69
CA SER A 104 -20.69 -16.54 -2.75
C SER A 104 -22.02 -16.57 -1.99
N LYS A 105 -22.42 -17.75 -1.51
CA LYS A 105 -23.61 -17.95 -0.67
C LYS A 105 -23.50 -17.15 0.64
N LEU A 106 -22.29 -17.05 1.18
CA LEU A 106 -21.97 -16.27 2.38
C LEU A 106 -21.89 -14.76 2.11
N TYR A 107 -23.01 -14.11 1.81
CA TYR A 107 -23.04 -12.68 1.48
C TYR A 107 -23.00 -11.75 2.71
N SER A 108 -23.42 -12.23 3.89
CA SER A 108 -23.47 -11.43 5.11
C SER A 108 -22.08 -11.25 5.73
N LYS A 109 -21.47 -10.09 5.49
CA LYS A 109 -20.10 -9.78 5.95
C LYS A 109 -19.98 -9.71 7.46
N SER A 110 -20.99 -9.17 8.16
CA SER A 110 -21.00 -9.06 9.63
C SER A 110 -21.05 -10.42 10.30
N ASP A 111 -21.88 -11.34 9.77
CA ASP A 111 -22.02 -12.68 10.33
C ASP A 111 -20.75 -13.49 10.10
N CYS A 112 -20.19 -13.42 8.89
CA CYS A 112 -18.89 -14.01 8.58
C CYS A 112 -17.79 -13.48 9.51
N GLN A 113 -17.80 -12.18 9.84
CA GLN A 113 -16.83 -11.57 10.74
C GLN A 113 -16.95 -12.12 12.17
N ALA A 114 -18.17 -12.23 12.69
CA ALA A 114 -18.43 -12.78 14.01
C ALA A 114 -18.03 -14.26 14.11
N ILE A 115 -18.38 -15.06 13.10
CA ILE A 115 -18.04 -16.48 13.01
C ILE A 115 -16.52 -16.65 12.92
N ALA A 116 -15.85 -15.87 12.07
CA ALA A 116 -14.41 -15.91 11.96
C ALA A 116 -13.71 -15.56 13.27
N LYS A 117 -14.11 -14.46 13.95
CA LYS A 117 -13.51 -14.07 15.23
C LYS A 117 -13.69 -15.17 16.27
N LYS A 118 -14.87 -15.80 16.33
CA LYS A 118 -15.15 -16.92 17.24
C LYS A 118 -14.25 -18.13 16.96
N ALA A 119 -14.11 -18.54 15.70
CA ALA A 119 -13.28 -19.67 15.31
C ALA A 119 -11.79 -19.43 15.61
N VAL A 120 -11.26 -18.24 15.28
CA VAL A 120 -9.88 -17.85 15.59
C VAL A 120 -9.62 -17.85 17.09
N ALA A 121 -10.54 -17.27 17.88
CA ALA A 121 -10.42 -17.25 19.34
C ALA A 121 -10.39 -18.68 19.92
N GLN A 122 -11.28 -19.57 19.45
CA GLN A 122 -11.29 -20.96 19.89
C GLN A 122 -9.99 -21.69 19.53
N ARG A 123 -9.48 -21.49 18.31
CA ARG A 123 -8.20 -22.07 17.87
C ARG A 123 -7.07 -21.65 18.80
N LEU A 124 -6.90 -20.34 19.01
CA LEU A 124 -5.83 -19.78 19.84
C LEU A 124 -5.95 -20.22 21.30
N GLN A 125 -7.15 -20.21 21.89
CA GLN A 125 -7.38 -20.69 23.27
C GLN A 125 -6.95 -22.15 23.44
N LYS A 126 -7.36 -23.01 22.50
CA LYS A 126 -7.03 -24.45 22.52
C LYS A 126 -5.52 -24.67 22.41
N MET A 127 -4.88 -24.03 21.44
CA MET A 127 -3.47 -24.29 21.12
C MET A 127 -2.50 -23.65 22.11
N HIS A 128 -2.80 -22.45 22.60
CA HIS A 128 -2.02 -21.80 23.66
C HIS A 128 -2.35 -22.30 25.07
N ARG A 129 -3.35 -23.17 25.22
CA ARG A 129 -3.83 -23.74 26.50
C ARG A 129 -4.24 -22.66 27.51
N VAL A 130 -4.93 -21.63 27.02
CA VAL A 130 -5.43 -20.51 27.83
C VAL A 130 -6.95 -20.43 27.76
N ARG A 131 -7.57 -20.01 28.86
CA ARG A 131 -9.03 -19.80 28.92
C ARG A 131 -9.45 -18.45 28.35
N LEU A 132 -8.61 -17.42 28.53
CA LEU A 132 -8.84 -16.06 28.06
C LEU A 132 -7.60 -15.59 27.32
N LEU A 133 -7.81 -14.91 26.20
CA LEU A 133 -6.75 -14.26 25.41
C LEU A 133 -6.65 -12.81 25.90
N PRO A 134 -5.52 -12.37 26.48
CA PRO A 134 -5.40 -11.04 27.05
C PRO A 134 -5.39 -9.93 26.00
N GLU A 135 -5.01 -10.22 24.74
CA GLU A 135 -5.00 -9.26 23.63
C GLU A 135 -4.20 -7.97 24.01
N THR A 136 -3.06 -8.10 24.68
CA THR A 136 -2.20 -7.00 25.15
C THR A 136 -1.01 -6.70 24.24
N GLY A 137 -0.60 -7.67 23.42
CA GLY A 137 0.60 -7.65 22.57
C GLY A 137 0.42 -6.93 21.24
N ALA A 138 1.20 -7.33 20.22
CA ALA A 138 1.12 -6.73 18.88
C ALA A 138 -0.22 -7.05 18.17
N ALA A 139 -0.57 -6.22 17.17
CA ALA A 139 -1.79 -6.44 16.37
C ALA A 139 -1.51 -7.31 15.14
N TYR A 140 -2.37 -8.32 14.93
CA TYR A 140 -2.39 -9.28 13.83
C TYR A 140 -3.74 -9.15 13.10
N PRO A 141 -3.92 -8.15 12.24
CA PRO A 141 -5.21 -7.94 11.58
C PRO A 141 -5.44 -9.03 10.53
N ILE A 142 -6.53 -9.77 10.68
CA ILE A 142 -6.92 -10.88 9.81
C ILE A 142 -7.92 -10.38 8.76
N ALA A 143 -7.67 -10.74 7.50
CA ALA A 143 -8.62 -10.59 6.41
C ALA A 143 -9.09 -11.95 5.93
N VAL A 144 -10.40 -12.07 5.63
CA VAL A 144 -10.95 -13.23 4.92
C VAL A 144 -11.59 -12.74 3.62
N HIS A 145 -11.17 -13.32 2.51
CA HIS A 145 -11.73 -13.04 1.19
C HIS A 145 -12.42 -14.30 0.68
N ILE A 146 -13.74 -14.23 0.50
CA ILE A 146 -14.57 -15.31 0.00
C ILE A 146 -15.00 -14.96 -1.43
N ALA A 147 -14.67 -15.82 -2.39
CA ALA A 147 -15.06 -15.64 -3.79
C ALA A 147 -15.45 -16.96 -4.42
N ASN A 148 -16.66 -17.04 -5.00
CA ASN A 148 -17.23 -18.27 -5.55
C ASN A 148 -17.18 -19.43 -4.52
N ASP A 149 -17.64 -19.14 -3.29
CA ASP A 149 -17.64 -20.07 -2.16
C ASP A 149 -16.25 -20.61 -1.75
N HIS A 150 -15.16 -20.00 -2.23
CA HIS A 150 -13.79 -20.32 -1.81
C HIS A 150 -13.22 -19.19 -0.93
N ALA A 151 -12.81 -19.51 0.30
CA ALA A 151 -12.29 -18.56 1.27
C ALA A 151 -10.76 -18.61 1.34
N GLU A 152 -10.13 -17.44 1.26
CA GLU A 152 -8.71 -17.24 1.54
C GLU A 152 -8.55 -16.39 2.82
N VAL A 153 -7.63 -16.80 3.70
CA VAL A 153 -7.37 -16.13 4.98
C VAL A 153 -5.96 -15.56 4.99
N PHE A 154 -5.86 -14.31 5.44
CA PHE A 154 -4.63 -13.52 5.37
C PHE A 154 -4.33 -12.78 6.67
N LEU A 155 -3.05 -12.55 6.96
CA LEU A 155 -2.57 -11.55 7.90
C LEU A 155 -2.13 -10.28 7.16
N ASN A 156 -2.64 -9.12 7.59
CA ASN A 156 -2.26 -7.82 7.06
C ASN A 156 -0.91 -7.38 7.65
N THR A 157 0.16 -7.50 6.87
CA THR A 157 1.52 -7.16 7.30
C THR A 157 1.74 -5.64 7.29
N SER A 158 1.04 -4.91 6.42
CA SER A 158 1.19 -3.45 6.29
C SER A 158 0.58 -2.65 7.45
N GLY A 159 -0.52 -3.12 8.04
CA GLY A 159 -1.25 -2.37 9.08
C GLY A 159 -2.09 -1.23 8.51
N ALA A 160 -1.54 -0.03 8.35
CA ALA A 160 -2.18 1.06 7.60
C ALA A 160 -1.94 0.90 6.08
N GLY A 161 -2.79 1.48 5.23
CA GLY A 161 -2.61 1.39 3.77
C GLY A 161 -1.22 1.91 3.36
N LEU A 162 -0.54 1.21 2.46
CA LEU A 162 0.78 1.59 1.93
C LEU A 162 0.74 2.96 1.25
N ASN A 163 -0.47 3.41 0.88
CA ASN A 163 -0.62 4.74 0.36
C ASN A 163 -0.28 5.87 1.37
N ARG A 164 -0.30 5.62 2.68
CA ARG A 164 0.03 6.63 3.69
C ARG A 164 1.54 6.72 3.97
N ARG A 165 2.31 7.32 3.06
CA ARG A 165 3.79 7.33 3.10
C ARG A 165 4.36 8.00 4.35
N GLY A 166 3.61 8.94 4.92
CA GLY A 166 4.00 9.74 6.09
C GLY A 166 4.27 11.21 5.76
N TYR A 167 4.37 11.58 4.48
CA TYR A 167 4.65 12.97 4.09
C TYR A 167 3.43 13.87 3.92
N ARG A 168 2.22 13.31 3.84
CA ARG A 168 1.00 14.07 3.58
C ARG A 168 0.37 14.57 4.88
N GLN A 169 0.21 15.89 5.00
CA GLN A 169 -0.59 16.48 6.10
C GLN A 169 -2.09 16.20 5.91
N THR A 170 -2.79 15.91 7.01
CA THR A 170 -4.25 15.71 7.02
C THR A 170 -4.96 17.04 6.77
N GLY A 171 -5.74 17.17 5.67
CA GLY A 171 -6.54 18.38 5.47
C GLY A 171 -7.15 18.64 4.08
N ASN A 172 -6.68 18.00 3.00
CA ASN A 172 -7.24 18.28 1.66
C ASN A 172 -8.43 17.40 1.30
N GLU A 173 -9.45 18.03 0.69
CA GLU A 173 -10.50 17.33 -0.03
C GLU A 173 -9.92 16.61 -1.26
N ALA A 174 -10.02 15.28 -1.25
CA ALA A 174 -9.79 14.38 -2.39
C ALA A 174 -8.42 14.46 -3.14
N PRO A 175 -7.26 14.50 -2.45
CA PRO A 175 -5.97 14.37 -3.13
C PRO A 175 -5.80 12.96 -3.73
N LEU A 176 -5.26 12.91 -4.95
CA LEU A 176 -4.90 11.68 -5.66
C LEU A 176 -4.18 10.70 -4.72
N LYS A 177 -4.57 9.43 -4.70
CA LYS A 177 -3.82 8.41 -3.94
C LYS A 177 -2.40 8.36 -4.47
N GLU A 178 -1.43 8.40 -3.58
CA GLU A 178 -0.04 8.41 -4.00
C GLU A 178 0.36 7.04 -4.63
N THR A 179 -0.40 5.95 -4.44
CA THR A 179 -0.19 4.66 -5.13
C THR A 179 -0.51 4.77 -6.62
N LEU A 180 -1.59 5.50 -6.93
CA LEU A 180 -1.95 5.86 -8.30
C LEU A 180 -0.96 6.89 -8.89
N ALA A 181 -0.53 7.87 -8.11
CA ALA A 181 0.48 8.84 -8.55
C ALA A 181 1.81 8.16 -8.93
N ALA A 182 2.31 7.25 -8.09
CA ALA A 182 3.48 6.44 -8.40
C ALA A 182 3.28 5.60 -9.67
N ALA A 183 2.09 5.01 -9.84
CA ALA A 183 1.76 4.25 -11.04
C ALA A 183 1.77 5.12 -12.31
N MET A 184 1.22 6.35 -12.25
CA MET A 184 1.26 7.30 -13.37
C MET A 184 2.71 7.61 -13.78
N VAL A 185 3.61 7.83 -12.81
CA VAL A 185 5.03 8.05 -13.08
C VAL A 185 5.67 6.80 -13.70
N LEU A 186 5.40 5.61 -13.16
CA LEU A 186 5.97 4.36 -13.69
C LEU A 186 5.45 4.03 -15.09
N LEU A 187 4.22 4.42 -15.44
CA LEU A 187 3.62 4.22 -16.76
C LEU A 187 4.10 5.26 -17.79
N SER A 188 4.45 6.48 -17.35
CA SER A 188 4.94 7.54 -18.25
C SER A 188 6.34 7.28 -18.81
N ASN A 189 7.08 6.31 -18.24
CA ASN A 189 8.49 6.08 -18.51
C ASN A 189 9.37 7.33 -18.31
N TYR A 190 9.00 8.20 -17.37
CA TYR A 190 9.81 9.34 -16.97
C TYR A 190 11.22 8.89 -16.54
N ARG A 191 12.23 9.66 -16.96
CA ARG A 191 13.64 9.45 -16.61
C ARG A 191 14.25 10.75 -16.11
N ALA A 192 15.21 10.65 -15.20
CA ALA A 192 15.82 11.78 -14.49
C ALA A 192 16.43 12.85 -15.42
N GLU A 193 16.87 12.48 -16.64
CA GLU A 193 17.48 13.43 -17.58
C GLU A 193 16.45 14.39 -18.22
N LYS A 194 15.15 14.04 -18.15
CA LYS A 194 14.06 14.82 -18.72
C LYS A 194 13.51 15.80 -17.67
N THR A 195 13.00 16.93 -18.15
CA THR A 195 12.19 17.81 -17.30
C THR A 195 10.79 17.21 -17.14
N LEU A 196 10.34 17.08 -15.90
CA LEU A 196 8.97 16.71 -15.56
C LEU A 196 8.22 17.97 -15.11
N ALA A 197 6.98 18.12 -15.55
CA ALA A 197 6.07 19.12 -15.02
C ALA A 197 4.71 18.53 -14.65
N ASP A 198 4.14 19.02 -13.56
CA ASP A 198 2.71 18.90 -13.25
C ASP A 198 2.15 20.31 -13.16
N VAL A 199 1.28 20.65 -14.10
CA VAL A 199 0.80 22.01 -14.33
C VAL A 199 -0.48 22.37 -13.56
N MET A 200 -1.03 21.39 -12.83
CA MET A 200 -2.14 21.51 -11.88
C MET A 200 -1.83 20.60 -10.68
N CYS A 201 -0.69 20.85 -10.04
CA CYS A 201 -0.06 19.88 -9.16
C CYS A 201 -0.76 19.67 -7.81
N GLY A 202 -1.69 20.56 -7.44
CA GLY A 202 -2.34 20.55 -6.14
C GLY A 202 -1.32 20.43 -5.01
N SER A 203 -1.46 19.38 -4.20
CA SER A 203 -0.56 19.06 -3.08
C SER A 203 0.78 18.42 -3.46
N GLY A 204 1.14 18.38 -4.74
CA GLY A 204 2.45 17.95 -5.25
C GLY A 204 2.67 16.44 -5.33
N THR A 205 1.61 15.63 -5.15
CA THR A 205 1.73 14.18 -4.95
C THR A 205 2.45 13.46 -6.11
N ILE A 206 2.11 13.77 -7.36
CA ILE A 206 2.75 13.15 -8.55
C ILE A 206 4.25 13.47 -8.59
N LEU A 207 4.60 14.72 -8.30
CA LEU A 207 5.98 15.20 -8.34
C LEU A 207 6.84 14.61 -7.23
N ILE A 208 6.27 14.48 -6.03
CA ILE A 208 6.93 13.85 -4.88
C ILE A 208 7.22 12.38 -5.18
N GLU A 209 6.23 11.62 -5.67
CA GLU A 209 6.47 10.22 -6.05
C GLU A 209 7.49 10.11 -7.17
N ALA A 210 7.49 11.02 -8.15
CA ALA A 210 8.49 11.04 -9.21
C ALA A 210 9.92 11.26 -8.68
N ALA A 211 10.10 12.23 -7.78
CA ALA A 211 11.39 12.48 -7.15
C ALA A 211 11.86 11.26 -6.34
N MET A 212 10.98 10.68 -5.54
CA MET A 212 11.28 9.47 -4.75
C MET A 212 11.63 8.27 -5.64
N ILE A 213 10.94 8.06 -6.77
CA ILE A 213 11.26 6.97 -7.71
C ILE A 213 12.64 7.20 -8.32
N MET A 214 12.94 8.40 -8.83
CA MET A 214 14.21 8.68 -9.50
C MET A 214 15.40 8.60 -8.54
N LYS A 215 15.24 9.07 -7.30
CA LYS A 215 16.26 8.97 -6.24
C LYS A 215 16.30 7.61 -5.56
N ASN A 216 15.50 6.65 -6.02
CA ASN A 216 15.41 5.32 -5.41
C ASN A 216 15.09 5.34 -3.90
N ILE A 217 14.33 6.33 -3.43
CA ILE A 217 13.88 6.44 -2.05
C ILE A 217 12.71 5.49 -1.85
N ALA A 218 12.83 4.53 -0.93
CA ALA A 218 11.77 3.57 -0.65
C ALA A 218 10.51 4.28 -0.09
N PRO A 219 9.30 4.00 -0.61
CA PRO A 219 8.06 4.68 -0.18
C PRO A 219 7.73 4.45 1.30
N GLY A 220 8.18 3.32 1.86
CA GLY A 220 7.95 2.94 3.25
C GLY A 220 8.99 3.41 4.26
N ILE A 221 10.00 4.19 3.84
CA ILE A 221 11.22 4.42 4.64
C ILE A 221 10.97 5.17 5.95
N ARG A 222 9.98 6.09 5.99
CA ARG A 222 9.63 6.93 7.15
C ARG A 222 8.38 6.48 7.91
N ARG A 223 7.94 5.24 7.73
CA ARG A 223 6.71 4.72 8.36
C ARG A 223 6.90 3.30 8.89
N ASN A 224 6.04 2.95 9.84
CA ASN A 224 6.03 1.62 10.46
C ASN A 224 4.97 0.72 9.82
N PHE A 225 5.12 -0.58 10.04
CA PHE A 225 4.22 -1.62 9.55
C PHE A 225 3.69 -2.50 10.68
N ALA A 226 2.54 -3.15 10.51
CA ALA A 226 1.99 -4.01 11.56
C ALA A 226 2.93 -5.17 11.89
N SER A 227 3.48 -5.83 10.86
CA SER A 227 4.37 -6.98 11.04
C SER A 227 5.71 -6.65 11.68
N GLU A 228 6.13 -5.38 11.66
CA GLU A 228 7.38 -4.93 12.30
C GLU A 228 7.41 -5.24 13.81
N TYR A 229 6.24 -5.40 14.43
CA TYR A 229 6.08 -5.66 15.87
C TYR A 229 5.71 -7.11 16.20
N TRP A 230 5.65 -8.02 15.21
CA TRP A 230 5.18 -9.39 15.45
C TRP A 230 6.23 -10.24 16.18
N SER A 231 7.51 -10.10 15.84
CA SER A 231 8.60 -10.79 16.52
C SER A 231 9.93 -10.04 16.35
N PRO A 232 10.95 -10.35 17.17
CA PRO A 232 12.29 -9.76 17.02
C PRO A 232 12.88 -9.94 15.62
N GLN A 233 12.61 -11.07 14.95
CA GLN A 233 13.09 -11.33 13.59
C GLN A 233 12.45 -10.40 12.56
N TYR A 234 11.15 -10.10 12.72
CA TYR A 234 10.50 -9.09 11.86
C TYR A 234 11.16 -7.72 12.10
N THR A 235 11.31 -7.31 13.37
CA THR A 235 11.91 -6.02 13.71
C THR A 235 13.31 -5.88 13.11
N GLU A 236 14.18 -6.88 13.31
CA GLU A 236 15.53 -6.89 12.76
C GLU A 236 15.52 -6.82 11.23
N SER A 237 14.64 -7.57 10.57
CA SER A 237 14.52 -7.52 9.12
C SER A 237 14.10 -6.15 8.61
N TYR A 238 13.21 -5.43 9.30
CA TYR A 238 12.83 -4.06 8.91
C TYR A 238 13.99 -3.09 9.12
N VAL A 239 14.75 -3.21 10.21
CA VAL A 239 15.95 -2.40 10.47
C VAL A 239 16.96 -2.57 9.34
N GLN A 240 17.34 -3.82 9.01
CA GLN A 240 18.27 -4.12 7.92
C GLN A 240 17.78 -3.58 6.56
N CYS A 241 16.49 -3.78 6.25
CA CYS A 241 15.87 -3.26 5.03
C CYS A 241 15.93 -1.72 4.96
N ARG A 242 15.68 -1.02 6.06
CA ARG A 242 15.74 0.45 6.13
C ARG A 242 17.17 0.96 5.96
N GLU A 243 18.15 0.34 6.63
CA GLU A 243 19.55 0.69 6.46
C GLU A 243 20.01 0.52 5.00
N ALA A 244 19.64 -0.60 4.38
CA ALA A 244 19.91 -0.84 2.96
C ALA A 244 19.20 0.20 2.08
N ALA A 245 17.94 0.54 2.38
CA ALA A 245 17.19 1.56 1.63
C ALA A 245 17.82 2.95 1.73
N HIS A 246 18.31 3.35 2.91
CA HIS A 246 19.03 4.62 3.08
C HIS A 246 20.32 4.66 2.25
N LYS A 247 21.10 3.56 2.24
CA LYS A 247 22.32 3.44 1.43
C LYS A 247 22.04 3.41 -0.08
N ALA A 248 20.85 2.94 -0.48
CA ALA A 248 20.45 2.80 -1.88
C ALA A 248 19.86 4.09 -2.48
N VAL A 249 19.69 5.16 -1.69
CA VAL A 249 19.26 6.47 -2.18
C VAL A 249 20.30 7.01 -3.16
N LYS A 250 19.84 7.48 -4.31
CA LYS A 250 20.68 8.02 -5.37
C LYS A 250 20.69 9.53 -5.33
N GLU A 251 21.88 10.10 -5.49
CA GLU A 251 22.05 11.50 -5.81
C GLU A 251 21.98 11.67 -7.32
N VAL A 252 20.81 12.08 -7.82
CA VAL A 252 20.58 12.37 -9.24
C VAL A 252 20.02 13.77 -9.36
N PRO A 253 20.56 14.62 -10.26
CA PRO A 253 20.02 15.96 -10.47
C PRO A 253 18.64 15.83 -11.14
N LEU A 254 17.62 16.38 -10.50
CA LEU A 254 16.25 16.37 -10.99
C LEU A 254 15.81 17.76 -11.45
N ARG A 255 14.93 17.79 -12.44
CA ARG A 255 14.30 19.01 -12.94
C ARG A 255 12.80 18.80 -12.96
N ILE A 256 12.20 18.91 -11.78
CA ILE A 256 10.77 18.70 -11.58
C ILE A 256 10.11 20.05 -11.28
N LEU A 257 9.06 20.37 -12.03
CA LEU A 257 8.35 21.64 -11.94
C LEU A 257 6.90 21.37 -11.53
N GLY A 258 6.40 22.12 -10.55
CA GLY A 258 5.01 22.07 -10.12
C GLY A 258 4.36 23.44 -10.18
N SER A 259 3.22 23.55 -10.85
CA SER A 259 2.39 24.73 -10.80
C SER A 259 0.96 24.43 -10.46
N ASP A 260 0.32 25.38 -9.78
CA ASP A 260 -1.10 25.39 -9.50
C ASP A 260 -1.59 26.83 -9.35
N ILE A 261 -2.86 27.07 -9.65
CA ILE A 261 -3.50 28.37 -9.44
C ILE A 261 -3.75 28.66 -7.95
N ASP A 262 -3.93 27.61 -7.15
CA ASP A 262 -4.20 27.71 -5.73
C ASP A 262 -2.91 27.82 -4.90
N TYR A 263 -2.77 28.97 -4.22
CA TYR A 263 -1.64 29.25 -3.34
C TYR A 263 -1.57 28.28 -2.14
N PHE A 264 -2.73 27.87 -1.59
CA PHE A 264 -2.75 26.97 -0.44
C PHE A 264 -2.25 25.57 -0.81
N SER A 265 -2.65 25.07 -1.98
CA SER A 265 -2.14 23.83 -2.56
C SER A 265 -0.62 23.87 -2.75
N ILE A 266 -0.07 24.95 -3.30
CA ILE A 266 1.39 25.14 -3.45
C ILE A 266 2.11 25.15 -2.09
N LYS A 267 1.56 25.82 -1.08
CA LYS A 267 2.14 25.83 0.27
C LYS A 267 2.20 24.41 0.84
N GLN A 268 1.12 23.64 0.69
CA GLN A 268 1.07 22.24 1.13
C GLN A 268 2.02 21.34 0.31
N ALA A 269 2.17 21.57 -0.98
CA ALA A 269 3.07 20.81 -1.83
C ALA A 269 4.53 20.95 -1.39
N LYS A 270 4.96 22.18 -1.05
CA LYS A 270 6.30 22.45 -0.51
C LYS A 270 6.53 21.72 0.81
N GLU A 271 5.55 21.78 1.72
CA GLU A 271 5.63 21.10 3.01
C GLU A 271 5.67 19.57 2.86
N ASN A 272 4.80 19.01 2.02
CA ASN A 272 4.80 17.58 1.72
C ASN A 272 6.13 17.12 1.10
N ALA A 273 6.72 17.93 0.21
CA ALA A 273 8.01 17.63 -0.38
C ALA A 273 9.15 17.64 0.66
N HIS A 274 9.11 18.58 1.61
CA HIS A 274 10.03 18.62 2.74
C HIS A 274 9.89 17.38 3.64
N LEU A 275 8.65 17.01 4.00
CA LEU A 275 8.37 15.81 4.78
C LEU A 275 8.76 14.51 4.04
N ALA A 276 8.78 14.52 2.71
CA ALA A 276 9.27 13.43 1.88
C ALA A 276 10.80 13.45 1.67
N GLY A 277 11.48 14.56 1.99
CA GLY A 277 12.92 14.75 1.79
C GLY A 277 13.33 14.97 0.33
N VAL A 278 12.45 15.61 -0.46
CA VAL A 278 12.65 15.89 -1.90
C VAL A 278 12.35 17.36 -2.26
N GLU A 279 12.34 18.25 -1.27
CA GLU A 279 12.05 19.68 -1.44
C GLU A 279 13.01 20.38 -2.40
N ASN A 280 14.28 19.97 -2.42
CA ASN A 280 15.30 20.57 -3.28
C ASN A 280 15.24 20.03 -4.73
N ASP A 281 14.45 18.98 -4.97
CA ASP A 281 14.31 18.35 -6.28
C ASP A 281 13.15 18.93 -7.09
N ILE A 282 12.24 19.69 -6.43
CA ILE A 282 10.97 20.15 -7.01
C ILE A 282 10.80 21.66 -6.84
N ALA A 283 10.67 22.38 -7.96
CA ALA A 283 10.34 23.79 -7.94
C ALA A 283 8.83 24.00 -8.03
N PHE A 284 8.21 24.48 -6.95
CA PHE A 284 6.79 24.80 -6.89
C PHE A 284 6.52 26.30 -7.05
N GLN A 285 5.59 26.65 -7.94
CA GLN A 285 5.20 28.03 -8.24
C GLN A 285 3.68 28.17 -8.34
N LYS A 286 3.11 29.27 -7.82
CA LYS A 286 1.74 29.66 -8.17
C LYS A 286 1.75 30.18 -9.60
N LEU A 287 1.13 29.46 -10.52
CA LEU A 287 1.09 29.80 -11.95
C LEU A 287 -0.14 29.15 -12.58
N ASP A 288 -0.86 29.90 -13.39
CA ASP A 288 -1.97 29.37 -14.19
C ASP A 288 -1.43 28.49 -15.32
N LEU A 289 -2.13 27.41 -15.63
CA LEU A 289 -1.85 26.55 -16.77
C LEU A 289 -1.71 27.35 -18.07
N LYS A 290 -2.52 28.40 -18.26
CA LYS A 290 -2.51 29.26 -19.45
C LYS A 290 -1.20 30.03 -19.62
N ASP A 291 -0.52 30.30 -18.50
CA ASP A 291 0.75 31.02 -18.46
C ASP A 291 1.96 30.07 -18.45
N PHE A 292 1.73 28.75 -18.34
CA PHE A 292 2.80 27.77 -18.34
C PHE A 292 3.50 27.71 -19.71
N SER A 293 4.79 28.00 -19.72
CA SER A 293 5.62 27.91 -20.92
C SER A 293 7.04 27.42 -20.61
N SER A 294 7.67 26.77 -21.58
CA SER A 294 9.06 26.33 -21.45
C SER A 294 9.79 26.35 -22.78
N LYS A 295 11.02 26.85 -22.78
CA LYS A 295 11.94 26.76 -23.94
C LYS A 295 12.59 25.37 -24.06
N LYS A 296 12.45 24.50 -23.05
CA LYS A 296 13.05 23.17 -23.04
C LYS A 296 12.23 22.21 -23.89
N LYS A 297 12.94 21.40 -24.70
CA LYS A 297 12.33 20.39 -25.56
C LYS A 297 12.28 19.02 -24.87
N CYS A 298 11.36 18.18 -25.33
CA CYS A 298 11.22 16.79 -24.89
C CYS A 298 10.98 16.61 -23.38
N GLY A 299 10.24 17.53 -22.76
CA GLY A 299 9.77 17.36 -21.38
C GLY A 299 8.62 16.34 -21.30
N VAL A 300 8.31 15.92 -20.07
CA VAL A 300 7.16 15.08 -19.74
C VAL A 300 6.20 15.91 -18.90
N ILE A 301 4.91 15.90 -19.23
CA ILE A 301 3.86 16.47 -18.39
C ILE A 301 3.04 15.31 -17.84
N ILE A 302 2.88 15.25 -16.52
CA ILE A 302 2.00 14.32 -15.84
C ILE A 302 1.16 15.16 -14.88
N SER A 303 -0.14 15.21 -15.10
CA SER A 303 -1.04 16.03 -14.28
C SER A 303 -2.36 15.31 -14.06
N ASN A 304 -3.01 15.60 -12.94
CA ASN A 304 -4.35 15.12 -12.63
C ASN A 304 -5.29 16.31 -12.54
N ALA A 305 -5.79 16.73 -13.71
CA ALA A 305 -6.72 17.84 -13.86
C ALA A 305 -8.00 17.66 -13.02
N PRO A 306 -8.66 18.75 -12.59
CA PRO A 306 -9.95 18.64 -11.91
C PRO A 306 -10.99 17.97 -12.81
N TYR A 307 -11.72 17.00 -12.25
CA TYR A 307 -12.85 16.38 -12.94
C TYR A 307 -14.09 17.26 -12.75
N GLY A 308 -14.69 17.73 -13.84
CA GLY A 308 -15.80 18.69 -13.87
C GLY A 308 -17.15 18.21 -13.32
N MET A 309 -17.18 17.32 -12.32
CA MET A 309 -18.41 16.94 -11.63
C MET A 309 -18.30 17.21 -10.13
N ARG A 310 -18.71 18.42 -9.74
CA ARG A 310 -19.36 18.65 -8.45
C ARG A 310 -20.79 19.13 -8.71
N THR A 311 -21.73 18.36 -8.18
CA THR A 311 -23.08 18.79 -7.80
C THR A 311 -23.08 20.24 -7.31
N GLY A 312 -23.91 21.09 -7.92
CA GLY A 312 -24.22 22.43 -7.42
C GLY A 312 -23.36 23.56 -7.96
N GLY A 313 -23.64 23.98 -9.21
CA GLY A 313 -23.62 25.40 -9.60
C GLY A 313 -22.34 26.19 -9.40
N SER A 314 -21.19 25.74 -9.92
CA SER A 314 -20.07 26.62 -10.30
C SER A 314 -19.23 25.91 -11.34
N GLN A 315 -19.26 26.40 -12.59
CA GLN A 315 -18.40 25.89 -13.64
C GLN A 315 -16.93 26.08 -13.23
N VAL A 316 -16.17 25.00 -13.21
CA VAL A 316 -14.72 25.04 -13.13
C VAL A 316 -14.24 25.64 -14.44
N GLN A 317 -13.79 26.89 -14.43
CA GLN A 317 -13.11 27.50 -15.58
C GLN A 317 -11.72 26.87 -15.68
N THR A 318 -11.55 26.03 -16.70
CA THR A 318 -10.26 25.58 -17.25
C THR A 318 -9.48 26.74 -17.84
#